data_AF-A0A7V9T909-F1
#
_entry.id   AF-A0A7V9T909-F1
#
_cell.length_a   1.000
_cell.length_b   1.000
_cell.length_c   1.000
_cell.angle_alpha   90.00
_cell.angle_beta   90.00
_cell.angle_gamma   90.00
#
_symmetry.space_group_name_H-M   'P 1'
#
loop_
_entity.id
_entity.type
_entity.pdbx_description
1 polymer ?
#
loop_
_entity_poly.entity_id
_entity_poly.type
_entity_poly.pdbx_seq_one_letter_code
_entity_poly.pdbx_strand_id
1 'polypeptide(L)'
;MTLATFGLFFGPRIAFGLIWVLTDRVDEAFDRVVWPAIGVALAPSATILYVLLWTQDAGGGGVTGAEWVIVGIGAAVDLAIWVTRLVPPRPP
;
A
#
# COMPACT_ATOMS: atom_id res chain seq x y z
N MET A 1 4.53 -20.67 8.97
CA MET A 1 4.59 -19.55 8.01
C MET A 1 5.94 -19.57 7.33
N THR A 2 6.01 -19.61 6.00
CA THR A 2 7.30 -19.50 5.30
C THR A 2 7.81 -18.06 5.37
N LEU A 3 9.14 -17.88 5.38
CA LEU A 3 9.79 -16.55 5.46
C LEU A 3 9.27 -15.58 4.38
N ALA A 4 8.98 -16.10 3.18
CA ALA A 4 8.39 -15.36 2.07
C ALA A 4 6.99 -14.80 2.38
N THR A 5 6.15 -15.59 3.06
CA THR A 5 4.81 -15.13 3.47
C THR A 5 4.90 -14.06 4.55
N PHE A 6 5.85 -14.22 5.49
CA PHE A 6 6.09 -13.20 6.52
C PHE A 6 6.55 -11.87 5.91
N GLY A 7 7.50 -11.89 4.97
CA GLY A 7 7.98 -10.70 4.27
C GLY A 7 6.89 -10.02 3.44
N LEU A 8 6.05 -10.79 2.75
CA LEU A 8 4.93 -10.27 1.96
C LEU A 8 3.85 -9.63 2.85
N PHE A 9 3.68 -10.13 4.08
CA PHE A 9 2.76 -9.54 5.04
C PHE A 9 3.36 -8.34 5.76
N PHE A 10 4.43 -8.51 6.53
CA PHE A 10 4.90 -7.42 7.38
C PHE A 10 5.75 -6.39 6.62
N GLY A 11 6.42 -6.80 5.53
CA GLY A 11 7.29 -5.93 4.73
C GLY A 11 6.62 -4.63 4.30
N PRO A 12 5.44 -4.66 3.64
CA PRO A 12 4.74 -3.45 3.24
C PRO A 12 4.35 -2.54 4.42
N ARG A 13 3.91 -3.09 5.56
CA ARG A 13 3.56 -2.26 6.73
C ARG A 13 4.78 -1.58 7.33
N ILE A 14 5.90 -2.31 7.42
CA ILE A 14 7.17 -1.76 7.94
C ILE A 14 7.71 -0.70 6.98
N ALA A 15 7.71 -0.98 5.68
CA ALA A 15 8.15 -0.03 4.66
C ALA A 15 7.32 1.26 4.69
N PHE A 16 6.00 1.16 4.88
CA PHE A 16 5.16 2.34 5.06
C PHE A 16 5.51 3.12 6.32
N GLY A 17 5.72 2.44 7.46
CA GLY A 17 6.14 3.11 8.70
C GLY A 17 7.48 3.84 8.54
N LEU A 18 8.42 3.27 7.77
CA LEU A 18 9.68 3.93 7.44
C LEU A 18 9.46 5.16 6.55
N ILE A 19 8.63 5.07 5.51
CA ILE A 19 8.29 6.22 4.66
C ILE A 19 7.68 7.35 5.50
N TRP A 20 6.79 7.03 6.42
CA TRP A 20 6.11 8.02 7.26
C TRP A 20 7.05 8.71 8.25
N VAL A 21 7.98 7.99 8.86
CA VAL A 21 8.89 8.58 9.86
C VAL A 21 10.06 9.31 9.19
N LEU A 22 10.49 8.86 8.00
CA LEU A 22 11.69 9.37 7.34
C LEU A 22 11.39 10.45 6.28
N THR A 23 10.13 10.63 5.86
CA THR A 23 9.74 11.55 4.79
C THR A 23 8.38 12.18 5.03
N ASP A 24 8.12 13.33 4.41
CA ASP A 24 6.83 14.04 4.51
C ASP A 24 5.78 13.54 3.50
N ARG A 25 6.11 12.52 2.70
CA ARG A 25 5.27 12.04 1.58
C ARG A 25 3.86 11.61 2.01
N VAL A 26 3.73 11.01 3.19
CA VAL A 26 2.42 10.56 3.69
C VAL A 26 1.53 11.75 3.98
N ASP A 27 2.08 12.82 4.56
CA ASP A 27 1.35 14.03 4.92
C ASP A 27 1.04 14.87 3.67
N GLU A 28 1.89 14.83 2.64
CA GLU A 28 1.60 15.42 1.32
C GLU A 28 0.42 14.73 0.62
N ALA A 29 0.30 13.40 0.77
CA ALA A 29 -0.71 12.59 0.08
C ALA A 29 -2.05 12.49 0.83
N PHE A 30 -2.05 12.71 2.15
CA PHE A 30 -3.24 12.53 2.98
C PHE A 30 -3.44 13.66 4.00
N ASP A 31 -4.56 14.38 3.88
CA ASP A 31 -4.93 15.45 4.82
C ASP A 31 -5.27 14.97 6.24
N ARG A 32 -5.56 13.67 6.41
CA ARG A 32 -5.99 13.09 7.68
C ARG A 32 -5.35 11.74 7.91
N VAL A 33 -4.78 11.55 9.11
CA VAL A 33 -4.15 10.31 9.61
C VAL A 33 -5.00 9.04 9.46
N VAL A 34 -6.34 9.18 9.42
CA VAL A 34 -7.26 8.04 9.28
C VAL A 34 -7.13 7.35 7.92
N TRP A 35 -6.87 8.11 6.85
CA TRP A 35 -6.74 7.57 5.49
C TRP A 35 -5.51 6.67 5.31
N PRO A 36 -4.29 7.10 5.66
CA PRO A 36 -3.12 6.23 5.58
C PRO A 36 -3.24 5.03 6.53
N ALA A 37 -3.84 5.21 7.72
CA ALA A 37 -4.05 4.09 8.66
C ALA A 37 -4.95 2.98 8.06
N ILE A 38 -6.05 3.36 7.41
CA ILE A 38 -6.93 2.41 6.72
C ILE A 38 -6.20 1.76 5.53
N GLY A 39 -5.48 2.58 4.75
CA GLY A 39 -4.70 2.12 3.61
C GLY A 39 -3.71 1.03 3.99
N VAL A 40 -2.90 1.23 5.03
CA VAL A 40 -1.91 0.24 5.50
C VAL A 40 -2.55 -1.01 6.08
N ALA A 41 -3.71 -0.88 6.73
CA ALA A 41 -4.42 -2.01 7.30
C ALA A 41 -4.96 -2.95 6.20
N LEU A 42 -5.55 -2.36 5.15
CA LEU A 42 -6.28 -3.10 4.10
C LEU A 42 -5.45 -3.35 2.84
N ALA A 43 -4.77 -2.34 2.33
CA ALA A 43 -4.05 -2.35 1.05
C ALA A 43 -2.68 -1.66 1.18
N PRO A 44 -1.75 -2.23 1.98
CA PRO A 44 -0.49 -1.57 2.28
C PRO A 44 0.38 -1.36 1.05
N SER A 45 0.39 -2.28 0.09
CA SER A 45 1.20 -2.16 -1.12
C SER A 45 0.69 -1.03 -2.01
N ALA A 46 -0.64 -0.98 -2.22
CA ALA A 46 -1.27 0.11 -2.96
C ALA A 46 -1.04 1.46 -2.29
N THR A 47 -1.13 1.52 -0.96
CA THR A 47 -0.96 2.77 -0.19
C THR A 47 0.47 3.30 -0.30
N ILE A 48 1.48 2.43 -0.21
CA ILE A 48 2.88 2.83 -0.43
C ILE A 48 3.06 3.41 -1.83
N LEU A 49 2.57 2.70 -2.86
CA LEU A 49 2.74 3.16 -4.25
C LEU A 49 2.00 4.48 -4.49
N TYR A 50 0.81 4.64 -3.92
CA TYR A 50 0.06 5.89 -3.99
C TYR A 50 0.85 7.06 -3.39
N VAL A 51 1.40 6.89 -2.18
CA VAL A 51 2.21 7.92 -1.52
C VAL A 51 3.49 8.24 -2.28
N LEU A 52 4.17 7.23 -2.84
CA LEU A 52 5.41 7.43 -3.57
C LEU A 52 5.19 8.11 -4.93
N LEU A 53 4.06 7.84 -5.57
CA LEU A 53 3.68 8.41 -6.87
C LEU A 53 2.87 9.71 -6.74
N TRP A 54 2.53 10.12 -5.52
CA TRP A 54 1.86 11.39 -5.30
C TRP A 54 2.78 12.54 -5.67
N THR A 55 2.31 13.41 -6.56
CA THR A 55 3.00 14.65 -6.95
C THR A 55 2.12 15.86 -6.69
N GLN A 56 2.77 16.98 -6.35
CA GLN A 56 2.15 18.29 -6.24
C GLN A 56 2.42 19.08 -7.52
N ASP A 57 1.39 19.31 -8.33
CA ASP A 57 1.50 20.05 -9.58
C ASP A 57 0.69 21.35 -9.52
N ALA A 58 0.87 22.24 -10.51
CA ALA A 58 0.18 23.54 -10.57
C ALA A 58 -1.37 23.45 -10.57
N GLY A 59 -1.94 22.28 -10.85
CA GLY A 59 -3.37 21.99 -10.81
C GLY A 59 -3.87 21.34 -9.51
N GLY A 60 -2.99 21.09 -8.53
CA GLY A 60 -3.27 20.36 -7.29
C GLY A 60 -2.39 19.12 -7.09
N GLY A 61 -2.58 18.45 -5.96
CA GLY A 61 -1.92 17.18 -5.63
C GLY A 61 -2.67 15.96 -6.17
N GLY A 62 -1.94 14.99 -6.71
CA GLY A 62 -2.56 13.80 -7.28
C GLY A 62 -1.58 12.71 -7.72
N VAL A 63 -2.14 11.51 -7.91
CA VAL A 63 -1.58 10.49 -8.81
C VAL A 63 -2.27 10.67 -10.16
N THR A 64 -1.54 10.65 -11.28
CA THR A 64 -2.11 10.99 -12.60
C THR A 64 -1.77 9.97 -13.69
N GLY A 65 -2.61 9.93 -14.72
CA GLY A 65 -2.35 9.14 -15.93
C GLY A 65 -2.02 7.66 -15.67
N ALA A 66 -0.85 7.23 -16.16
CA ALA A 66 -0.40 5.84 -16.09
C ALA A 66 0.05 5.39 -14.69
N GLU A 67 0.29 6.32 -13.76
CA GLU A 67 0.71 5.99 -12.39
C GLU A 67 -0.36 5.19 -11.64
N TRP A 68 -1.63 5.43 -11.96
CA TRP A 68 -2.76 4.65 -11.46
C TRP A 68 -2.68 3.17 -11.83
N VAL A 69 -2.04 2.81 -12.94
CA VAL A 69 -1.79 1.41 -13.30
C VAL A 69 -0.88 0.76 -12.27
N ILE A 70 0.15 1.47 -11.81
CA ILE A 70 1.10 0.97 -10.82
C ILE A 70 0.42 0.83 -9.46
N VAL A 71 -0.36 1.84 -9.03
CA VAL A 71 -1.19 1.75 -7.82
C VAL A 71 -2.17 0.58 -7.90
N GLY A 72 -2.79 0.37 -9.08
CA GLY A 72 -3.69 -0.75 -9.35
C GLY A 72 -3.02 -2.11 -9.25
N ILE A 73 -1.77 -2.24 -9.70
CA ILE A 73 -0.98 -3.46 -9.50
C ILE A 73 -0.73 -3.70 -8.00
N GLY A 74 -0.39 -2.67 -7.24
CA GLY A 74 -0.29 -2.78 -5.77
C GLY A 74 -1.58 -3.28 -5.12
N ALA A 75 -2.72 -2.74 -5.54
CA ALA A 75 -4.03 -3.17 -5.06
C ALA A 75 -4.35 -4.62 -5.44
N ALA A 76 -3.96 -5.06 -6.65
CA ALA A 76 -4.12 -6.45 -7.08
C ALA A 76 -3.27 -7.41 -6.24
N VAL A 77 -2.04 -7.01 -5.88
CA VAL A 77 -1.19 -7.78 -4.95
C VAL A 77 -1.84 -7.90 -3.58
N ASP A 78 -2.32 -6.79 -3.02
CA ASP A 78 -2.99 -6.79 -1.72
C ASP A 78 -4.25 -7.68 -1.75
N LEU A 79 -5.06 -7.61 -2.82
CA LEU A 79 -6.23 -8.46 -3.01
C LEU A 79 -5.86 -9.94 -3.11
N ALA A 80 -4.84 -10.28 -3.89
CA ALA A 80 -4.39 -11.67 -4.04
C ALA A 80 -4.00 -12.25 -2.66
N ILE A 81 -3.32 -11.46 -1.84
CA ILE A 81 -2.97 -11.83 -0.46
C ILE A 81 -4.22 -12.08 0.38
N TRP A 82 -5.25 -11.24 0.29
CA TRP A 82 -6.53 -11.47 0.98
C TRP A 82 -7.22 -12.76 0.51
N VAL A 83 -7.26 -13.00 -0.80
CA VAL A 83 -7.86 -14.22 -1.37
C VAL A 83 -7.18 -15.47 -0.85
N THR A 84 -5.83 -15.48 -0.72
CA THR A 84 -5.13 -16.64 -0.15
C THR A 84 -5.55 -16.97 1.28
N ARG A 85 -6.05 -15.99 2.06
CA ARG A 85 -6.55 -16.22 3.42
C ARG A 85 -7.95 -16.84 3.45
N LEU A 86 -8.74 -16.60 2.40
CA LEU A 86 -10.10 -17.13 2.31
C LEU A 86 -10.13 -18.59 1.87
N VAL A 87 -9.04 -19.10 1.28
CA VAL A 87 -8.92 -20.49 0.85
C VAL A 87 -8.38 -21.33 2.02
N PRO A 88 -9.19 -22.20 2.64
CA PRO A 88 -8.71 -23.10 3.69
C PRO A 88 -7.71 -24.11 3.09
N PRO A 89 -6.71 -24.57 3.87
CA PRO A 89 -5.87 -25.68 3.42
C PRO A 89 -6.74 -26.89 3.04
N ARG A 90 -6.49 -27.51 1.89
CA ARG A 90 -7.16 -28.78 1.58
C ARG A 90 -6.72 -29.82 2.64
N PRO A 91 -7.68 -30.55 3.23
CA PRO A 91 -7.33 -31.69 4.08
C PRO A 91 -6.52 -32.72 3.26
N PRO A 92 -5.62 -33.48 3.92
CA PRO A 92 -4.78 -34.48 3.27
C PRO A 92 -5.59 -35.61 2.63
#